data_AF-A0A969EWT2-F1
#
_entry.id   AF-A0A969EWT2-F1
#
_cell.length_a   1.000
_cell.length_b   1.000
_cell.length_c   1.000
_cell.angle_alpha   90.00
_cell.angle_beta   90.00
_cell.angle_gamma   90.00
#
_symmetry.space_group_name_H-M   'P 1'
#
loop_
_entity.id
_entity.type
_entity.pdbx_description
1 polymer ?
#
loop_
_entity_poly.entity_id
_entity_poly.type
_entity_poly.pdbx_seq_one_letter_code
_entity_poly.pdbx_strand_id
1 'polypeptide(L)'
;MQQDLQFRLDQVAQALDHKDYRSATQLLKVLWQEVPDNPWVQIYRARLYEAAKKFDPAETIYRHLLRDAISPKVALQARQGLQRIQATAQAQRQAALAATKASRPDSGEQ
;
A
#
# COMPACT_ATOMS: atom_id res chain seq x y z
N MET A 1 -20.55 3.48 -19.41
CA MET A 1 -19.08 3.28 -19.34
C MET A 1 -18.48 3.68 -18.00
N GLN A 2 -18.75 4.86 -17.41
CA GLN A 2 -18.10 5.25 -16.15
C GLN A 2 -18.48 4.42 -14.90
N GLN A 3 -19.68 3.85 -14.86
CA GLN A 3 -20.12 3.02 -13.72
C GLN A 3 -19.41 1.67 -13.61
N ASP A 4 -18.99 1.11 -14.75
CA ASP A 4 -18.33 -0.20 -14.80
C ASP A 4 -16.93 -0.14 -14.16
N LEU A 5 -16.21 0.95 -14.42
CA LEU A 5 -14.92 1.24 -13.81
C LEU A 5 -15.04 1.34 -12.29
N GLN A 6 -16.00 2.12 -11.79
CA GLN A 6 -16.21 2.28 -10.35
C GLN A 6 -16.52 0.95 -9.67
N PHE A 7 -17.35 0.12 -10.30
CA PHE A 7 -17.68 -1.22 -9.81
C PHE A 7 -16.44 -2.12 -9.74
N ARG A 8 -15.61 -2.15 -10.79
CA ARG A 8 -14.37 -2.94 -10.79
C ARG A 8 -13.37 -2.46 -9.73
N LEU A 9 -13.26 -1.16 -9.50
CA LEU A 9 -12.41 -0.60 -8.44
C LEU A 9 -12.89 -1.05 -7.05
N ASP A 10 -14.20 -1.06 -6.82
CA ASP A 10 -14.80 -1.58 -5.58
C ASP A 10 -14.52 -3.08 -5.40
N GLN A 11 -14.67 -3.87 -6.46
CA GLN A 11 -14.34 -5.30 -6.45
C GLN A 11 -12.87 -5.56 -6.09
N VAL A 12 -11.94 -4.74 -6.60
CA VAL A 12 -10.52 -4.80 -6.20
C VAL A 12 -10.37 -4.47 -4.71
N ALA A 13 -11.07 -3.44 -4.21
CA ALA A 13 -11.03 -3.07 -2.80
C ALA A 13 -11.54 -4.19 -1.88
N GLN A 14 -12.68 -4.82 -2.23
CA GLN A 14 -13.23 -5.96 -1.51
C GLN A 14 -12.30 -7.17 -1.56
N ALA A 15 -11.77 -7.51 -2.73
CA ALA A 15 -10.83 -8.62 -2.86
C ALA A 15 -9.57 -8.39 -2.00
N LEU A 16 -9.04 -7.17 -1.94
CA LEU A 16 -7.93 -6.83 -1.04
C LEU A 16 -8.30 -6.96 0.44
N ASP A 17 -9.51 -6.57 0.83
CA ASP A 17 -10.02 -6.69 2.20
C ASP A 17 -10.17 -8.15 2.63
N HIS A 18 -10.72 -8.98 1.74
CA HIS A 18 -10.84 -10.43 1.88
C HIS A 18 -9.49 -11.18 1.77
N LYS A 19 -8.36 -10.46 1.57
CA LYS A 19 -7.03 -11.02 1.30
C LYS A 19 -6.97 -11.89 0.03
N ASP A 20 -7.93 -11.72 -0.88
CA ASP A 20 -7.96 -12.38 -2.18
C ASP A 20 -7.11 -11.59 -3.20
N TYR A 21 -5.80 -11.69 -3.02
CA TYR A 21 -4.84 -10.99 -3.87
C TYR A 21 -4.86 -11.47 -5.32
N ARG A 22 -5.27 -12.73 -5.58
CA ARG A 22 -5.40 -13.25 -6.95
C ARG A 22 -6.48 -12.51 -7.72
N SER A 23 -7.70 -12.47 -7.18
CA SER A 23 -8.83 -11.82 -7.83
C SER A 23 -8.58 -10.32 -7.97
N ALA A 24 -8.03 -9.68 -6.92
CA ALA A 24 -7.64 -8.28 -6.96
C ALA A 24 -6.66 -7.99 -8.10
N THR A 25 -5.64 -8.84 -8.28
CA THR A 25 -4.63 -8.68 -9.34
C THR A 25 -5.24 -8.87 -10.73
N GLN A 26 -6.11 -9.87 -10.90
CA GLN A 26 -6.77 -10.12 -12.20
C GLN A 26 -7.65 -8.94 -12.60
N LEU A 27 -8.50 -8.46 -11.69
CA LEU A 27 -9.35 -7.29 -11.92
C LEU A 27 -8.53 -6.03 -12.22
N LEU A 28 -7.48 -5.79 -11.43
CA LEU A 28 -6.59 -4.65 -11.62
C LEU A 28 -5.86 -4.69 -12.97
N LYS A 29 -5.50 -5.88 -13.46
CA LYS A 29 -4.86 -6.05 -14.77
C LYS A 29 -5.77 -5.60 -15.90
N VAL A 30 -7.07 -5.94 -15.83
CA VAL A 30 -8.05 -5.49 -16.83
C VAL A 30 -8.19 -3.97 -16.81
N LEU A 31 -8.33 -3.40 -15.61
CA LEU A 31 -8.41 -1.96 -15.41
C LEU A 31 -7.19 -1.21 -15.96
N TRP A 32 -6.00 -1.80 -15.83
CA TRP A 32 -4.79 -1.23 -16.40
C TRP A 32 -4.83 -1.24 -17.93
N GLN A 33 -5.35 -2.29 -18.57
CA GLN A 33 -5.44 -2.30 -20.03
C GLN A 33 -6.46 -1.29 -20.56
N GLU A 34 -7.55 -1.08 -19.83
CA GLU A 34 -8.60 -0.13 -20.23
C GLU A 34 -8.20 1.32 -19.95
N VAL A 35 -7.67 1.60 -18.76
CA VAL A 35 -7.39 2.96 -18.28
C VAL A 35 -6.05 3.03 -17.52
N PRO A 36 -4.91 2.85 -18.22
CA PRO A 36 -3.58 2.85 -17.60
C PRO A 36 -3.20 4.18 -16.94
N ASP A 37 -3.75 5.26 -17.46
CA ASP A 37 -3.50 6.63 -17.00
C ASP A 37 -4.31 6.97 -15.74
N ASN A 38 -5.23 6.10 -15.32
CA ASN A 38 -6.13 6.44 -14.22
C ASN A 38 -5.41 6.39 -12.86
N PRO A 39 -5.47 7.48 -12.06
CA PRO A 39 -4.85 7.54 -10.74
C PRO A 39 -5.31 6.43 -9.79
N TRP A 40 -6.58 6.01 -9.88
CA TRP A 40 -7.12 4.99 -8.99
C TRP A 40 -6.48 3.63 -9.23
N VAL A 41 -6.20 3.29 -10.49
CA VAL A 41 -5.49 2.04 -10.85
C VAL A 41 -4.11 2.01 -10.20
N GLN A 42 -3.40 3.15 -10.20
CA GLN A 42 -2.10 3.27 -9.53
C GLN A 42 -2.23 3.12 -8.00
N ILE A 43 -3.26 3.71 -7.37
CA ILE A 43 -3.54 3.53 -5.93
C ILE A 43 -3.73 2.04 -5.59
N TYR A 44 -4.60 1.34 -6.34
CA TYR A 44 -4.87 -0.07 -6.07
C TYR A 44 -3.64 -0.96 -6.27
N ARG A 45 -2.77 -0.61 -7.23
CA ARG A 45 -1.48 -1.28 -7.41
C ARG A 45 -0.56 -1.09 -6.20
N ALA A 46 -0.44 0.13 -5.68
CA ALA A 46 0.35 0.41 -4.48
C ALA A 46 -0.19 -0.35 -3.27
N ARG A 47 -1.52 -0.42 -3.13
CA ARG A 47 -2.21 -1.14 -2.05
C ARG A 47 -2.01 -2.66 -2.13
N LEU A 48 -1.92 -3.23 -3.34
CA LEU A 48 -1.53 -4.63 -3.56
C LEU A 48 -0.08 -4.88 -3.14
N TYR A 49 0.83 -3.96 -3.44
CA TYR A 49 2.22 -4.04 -2.98
C TYR A 49 2.33 -3.97 -1.46
N GLU A 50 1.56 -3.10 -0.80
CA GLU A 50 1.46 -3.07 0.67
C GLU A 50 1.04 -4.42 1.25
N ALA A 51 0.00 -5.04 0.67
CA ALA A 51 -0.47 -6.35 1.10
C ALA A 51 0.59 -7.45 0.89
N ALA A 52 1.40 -7.32 -0.17
CA ALA A 52 2.54 -8.19 -0.44
C ALA A 52 3.80 -7.84 0.40
N LYS A 53 3.70 -6.93 1.38
CA LYS A 53 4.82 -6.38 2.18
C LYS A 53 5.92 -5.71 1.36
N LYS A 54 5.62 -5.32 0.12
CA LYS A 54 6.52 -4.58 -0.78
C LYS A 54 6.30 -3.08 -0.60
N PHE A 55 6.74 -2.56 0.54
CA PHE A 55 6.53 -1.17 0.92
C PHE A 55 7.26 -0.16 0.02
N ASP A 56 8.45 -0.53 -0.46
CA ASP A 56 9.30 0.33 -1.29
C ASP A 56 8.65 0.74 -2.63
N PRO A 57 8.15 -0.19 -3.47
CA PRO A 57 7.46 0.19 -4.70
C PRO A 57 6.09 0.84 -4.43
N ALA A 58 5.40 0.48 -3.33
CA ALA A 58 4.15 1.11 -2.96
C ALA A 58 4.35 2.60 -2.63
N GLU A 59 5.39 2.91 -1.85
CA GLU A 59 5.71 4.28 -1.45
C GLU A 59 6.06 5.16 -2.67
N THR A 60 6.82 4.61 -3.62
CA THR A 60 7.20 5.33 -4.85
C THR A 60 5.96 5.72 -5.67
N ILE A 61 5.01 4.80 -5.81
CA ILE A 61 3.75 5.07 -6.54
C ILE A 61 2.94 6.17 -5.82
N TYR A 62 2.78 6.06 -4.49
CA TYR A 62 2.06 7.09 -3.73
C TYR A 62 2.72 8.46 -3.84
N ARG A 63 4.05 8.53 -3.76
CA ARG A 63 4.80 9.78 -3.94
C ARG A 63 4.62 10.36 -5.34
N HIS A 64 4.64 9.51 -6.37
CA HIS A 64 4.39 9.94 -7.74
C HIS A 64 3.00 10.56 -7.90
N LEU A 65 1.96 9.86 -7.42
CA LEU A 65 0.57 10.35 -7.46
C LEU A 65 0.37 11.67 -6.71
N LEU A 66 1.09 11.86 -5.60
CA LEU A 66 1.04 13.11 -4.84
C LEU A 66 1.72 14.27 -5.55
N ARG A 67 2.80 13.98 -6.29
CA ARG A 67 3.50 14.98 -7.10
C ARG A 67 2.67 15.41 -8.31
N ASP A 68 2.00 14.45 -8.94
CA ASP A 68 1.21 14.68 -10.16
C ASP A 68 -0.14 15.39 -9.88
N ALA A 69 -0.54 15.47 -8.60
CA ALA A 69 -1.69 16.27 -8.12
C ALA A 69 -3.02 16.01 -8.86
N ILE A 70 -3.24 14.77 -9.31
CA ILE A 70 -4.34 14.39 -10.22
C ILE A 70 -5.73 14.69 -9.65
N SER A 71 -5.93 14.48 -8.34
CA SER A 71 -7.22 14.75 -7.68
C SER A 71 -7.07 14.79 -6.15
N PRO A 72 -7.81 15.66 -5.44
CA PRO A 72 -7.72 15.76 -3.97
C PRO A 72 -8.12 14.47 -3.25
N LYS A 73 -9.11 13.74 -3.78
CA LYS A 73 -9.51 12.42 -3.24
C LYS A 73 -8.41 11.37 -3.40
N VAL A 74 -7.77 11.32 -4.56
CA VAL A 74 -6.65 10.41 -4.85
C VAL A 74 -5.45 10.76 -3.97
N ALA A 75 -5.11 12.04 -3.87
CA ALA A 75 -4.04 12.51 -3.01
C ALA A 75 -4.28 12.15 -1.54
N LEU A 76 -5.52 12.27 -1.06
CA LEU A 76 -5.88 11.83 0.29
C LEU A 76 -5.63 10.32 0.47
N GLN A 77 -6.09 9.49 -0.47
CA GLN A 77 -5.88 8.04 -0.42
C GLN A 77 -4.38 7.67 -0.49
N ALA A 78 -3.61 8.31 -1.37
CA ALA A 78 -2.17 8.10 -1.47
C ALA A 78 -1.43 8.47 -0.19
N ARG A 79 -1.77 9.62 0.41
CA ARG A 79 -1.23 10.04 1.72
C ARG A 79 -1.56 9.03 2.80
N GLN A 80 -2.80 8.55 2.85
CA GLN A 80 -3.21 7.55 3.83
C GLN A 80 -2.40 6.26 3.68
N GLY A 81 -2.23 5.74 2.46
CA GLY A 81 -1.36 4.58 2.20
C GLY A 81 0.08 4.82 2.63
N LEU A 82 0.66 5.96 2.23
CA LEU A 82 2.02 6.37 2.61
C LEU A 82 2.22 6.42 4.14
N GLN A 83 1.26 7.00 4.86
CA GLN A 83 1.29 7.08 6.32
C GLN A 83 1.26 5.70 6.98
N ARG A 84 0.47 4.75 6.45
CA ARG A 84 0.44 3.37 6.96
C ARG A 84 1.77 2.64 6.75
N ILE A 85 2.37 2.81 5.57
CA ILE A 85 3.68 2.26 5.26
C ILE A 85 4.73 2.81 6.23
N GLN A 86 4.80 4.13 6.39
CA GLN A 86 5.76 4.78 7.26
C GLN A 86 5.57 4.38 8.73
N ALA A 87 4.33 4.33 9.22
CA ALA A 87 4.03 3.88 10.56
C ALA A 87 4.49 2.44 10.79
N THR A 88 4.25 1.55 9.82
CA THR A 88 4.69 0.14 9.88
C THR A 88 6.22 0.04 9.88
N ALA A 89 6.90 0.75 8.98
CA ALA A 89 8.36 0.76 8.91
C ALA A 89 9.01 1.34 10.17
N GLN A 90 8.42 2.39 10.75
CA GLN A 90 8.89 3.00 11.99
C GLN A 90 8.67 2.06 13.19
N ALA A 91 7.52 1.39 13.27
CA ALA A 91 7.25 0.39 14.31
C ALA A 91 8.22 -0.79 14.21
N GLN A 92 8.51 -1.29 13.00
CA GLN A 92 9.49 -2.36 12.79
C GLN A 92 10.90 -1.93 13.21
N ARG A 93 11.32 -0.70 12.90
CA ARG A 93 12.62 -0.17 13.35
C ARG A 93 12.71 -0.08 14.88
N GLN A 94 11.67 0.42 15.54
CA GLN A 94 11.64 0.49 17.01
C GLN A 94 11.69 -0.90 17.65
N ALA A 95 10.95 -1.87 17.09
CA ALA A 95 10.96 -3.25 17.57
C ALA A 95 12.34 -3.91 17.43
N ALA A 96 13.04 -3.67 16.31
CA ALA A 96 14.39 -4.20 16.10
C ALA A 96 15.39 -3.64 17.13
N LEU A 97 15.33 -2.32 17.40
CA LEU A 97 16.16 -1.67 18.43
C LEU A 97 15.85 -2.22 19.83
N ALA A 98 14.57 -2.39 20.18
CA ALA A 98 14.15 -2.95 21.47
C ALA A 98 14.59 -4.41 21.63
N ALA A 99 14.48 -5.23 20.59
CA ALA A 99 14.94 -6.62 20.60
C ALA A 99 16.45 -6.71 20.87
N THR A 100 17.27 -5.89 20.18
CA THR A 100 18.72 -5.85 20.44
C THR A 100 19.07 -5.37 21.85
N LYS A 101 18.28 -4.45 22.43
CA LYS A 101 18.48 -3.98 23.81
C LYS A 101 18.07 -5.00 24.86
N ALA A 102 17.07 -5.84 24.57
CA ALA A 102 16.59 -6.89 25.46
C ALA A 102 17.43 -8.18 25.40
N SER A 103 18.16 -8.42 24.30
CA SER A 103 19.08 -9.56 24.17
C SER A 103 20.41 -9.40 24.91
N ARG A 104 20.63 -8.31 25.65
CA ARG A 104 21.69 -8.21 26.64
C ARG A 104 21.08 -8.45 28.03
N PRO A 105 20.98 -9.71 28.51
CA PRO A 105 21.11 -9.89 29.94
C PRO A 105 22.55 -9.48 30.25
N ASP A 106 22.72 -8.28 30.79
CA ASP A 106 23.89 -7.97 31.61
C ASP A 106 23.72 -8.84 32.86
N SER A 107 24.07 -10.12 32.71
CA SER A 107 24.26 -11.03 33.82
C SER A 107 25.37 -10.41 34.65
N GLY A 108 25.02 -9.97 35.85
CA GLY A 108 26.00 -9.60 36.85
C GLY A 108 26.97 -10.75 37.04
N GLU A 109 28.25 -10.47 36.79
CA GLU A 109 29.34 -11.26 37.34
C GLU A 109 29.69 -10.59 38.67
N GLN A 110 29.25 -11.25 39.75
CA GLN A 110 29.59 -10.95 41.14
C GLN A 110 31.02 -11.40 41.47
#